data_AF-A0A7Y4YB92-F1
#
_entry.id   AF-A0A7Y4YB92-F1
#
_cell.length_a   1.000
_cell.length_b   1.000
_cell.length_c   1.000
_cell.angle_alpha   90.00
_cell.angle_beta   90.00
_cell.angle_gamma   90.00
#
_symmetry.space_group_name_H-M   'P 1'
#
loop_
_entity.id
_entity.type
_entity.pdbx_description
1 polymer ?
#
loop_
_entity_poly.entity_id
_entity_poly.type
_entity_poly.pdbx_seq_one_letter_code
_entity_poly.pdbx_strand_id
1 'polypeptide(L)'
;MYTFRKIQSKENKKLNAVFGSIAFGLLIAAVYLTLSGHNMAVKINLWQGKVMGDDKYFPVLTIFFLALPPLLLLLLVKVVVLKLQKK
;
A
#
# COMPACT_ATOMS: atom_id res chain seq x y z
N MET A 1 -30.00 -4.72 22.05
CA MET A 1 -29.41 -5.21 20.77
C MET A 1 -28.89 -4.08 19.85
N TYR A 2 -29.49 -2.88 19.83
CA TYR A 2 -29.03 -1.75 19.00
C TYR A 2 -27.68 -1.13 19.42
N THR A 3 -27.36 -1.11 20.71
CA THR A 3 -26.15 -0.46 21.24
C THR A 3 -24.86 -1.19 20.85
N PHE A 4 -24.88 -2.53 20.84
CA PHE A 4 -23.73 -3.36 20.45
C PHE A 4 -23.34 -3.20 18.97
N ARG A 5 -24.30 -3.09 18.05
CA ARG A 5 -24.01 -2.82 16.62
C ARG A 5 -23.34 -1.46 16.41
N LYS A 6 -23.71 -0.44 17.20
CA LYS A 6 -23.17 0.92 17.07
C LYS A 6 -21.70 1.00 17.51
N ILE A 7 -21.32 0.23 18.53
CA ILE A 7 -19.95 0.13 19.04
C ILE A 7 -19.04 -0.54 18.00
N GLN A 8 -19.46 -1.70 17.48
CA GLN A 8 -18.75 -2.44 16.43
C GLN A 8 -18.57 -1.63 15.13
N SER A 9 -19.56 -0.82 14.75
CA SER A 9 -19.45 0.08 13.58
C SER A 9 -18.39 1.18 13.77
N LYS A 10 -18.32 1.77 14.98
CA LYS A 10 -17.39 2.85 15.29
C LYS A 10 -15.94 2.38 15.35
N GLU A 11 -15.71 1.17 15.85
CA GLU A 11 -14.38 0.53 15.91
C GLU A 11 -13.84 0.18 14.52
N ASN A 12 -14.68 -0.42 13.66
CA ASN A 12 -14.33 -0.69 12.26
C ASN A 12 -14.00 0.60 11.49
N LYS A 13 -14.69 1.71 11.78
CA LYS A 13 -14.41 3.01 11.15
C LYS A 13 -13.03 3.56 11.56
N LYS A 14 -12.64 3.42 12.83
CA LYS A 14 -11.31 3.81 13.32
C LYS A 14 -10.20 2.94 12.70
N LEU A 15 -10.37 1.62 12.68
CA LEU A 15 -9.42 0.72 12.04
C LEU A 15 -9.23 1.04 10.56
N ASN A 16 -10.33 1.24 9.82
CA ASN A 16 -10.27 1.65 8.42
C ASN A 16 -9.52 2.97 8.21
N ALA A 17 -9.69 3.95 9.11
CA ALA A 17 -8.95 5.19 9.06
C ALA A 17 -7.44 4.95 9.26
N VAL A 18 -7.04 4.14 10.24
CA VAL A 18 -5.62 3.80 10.49
C VAL A 18 -5.01 3.09 9.29
N PHE A 19 -5.65 2.03 8.78
CA PHE A 19 -5.17 1.32 7.58
C PHE A 19 -5.10 2.24 6.36
N GLY A 20 -6.08 3.13 6.20
CA GLY A 20 -6.09 4.15 5.14
C GLY A 20 -4.91 5.12 5.25
N SER A 21 -4.64 5.65 6.45
CA SER A 21 -3.50 6.53 6.69
C SER A 21 -2.15 5.85 6.41
N ILE A 22 -1.99 4.60 6.84
CA ILE A 22 -0.77 3.83 6.57
C ILE A 22 -0.61 3.59 5.05
N ALA A 23 -1.68 3.20 4.35
CA ALA A 23 -1.65 3.01 2.91
C ALA A 23 -1.25 4.29 2.17
N PHE A 24 -1.79 5.44 2.60
CA PHE A 24 -1.45 6.74 2.03
C PHE A 24 0.03 7.11 2.29
N GLY A 25 0.53 6.84 3.50
CA GLY A 25 1.94 7.04 3.83
C GLY A 25 2.89 6.19 2.97
N LEU A 26 2.53 4.93 2.72
CA LEU A 26 3.29 4.04 1.83
C LEU A 26 3.32 4.56 0.38
N LEU A 27 2.21 5.09 -0.12
CA LEU A 27 2.16 5.71 -1.45
C LEU A 27 3.06 6.94 -1.53
N ILE A 28 2.99 7.84 -0.54
CA ILE A 28 3.86 9.03 -0.50
C ILE A 28 5.33 8.61 -0.47
N ALA A 29 5.69 7.61 0.34
CA ALA A 29 7.05 7.10 0.41
C ALA A 29 7.51 6.50 -0.93
N ALA A 30 6.66 5.73 -1.61
CA ALA A 30 6.96 5.18 -2.93
C ALA A 30 7.18 6.28 -3.97
N VAL A 31 6.30 7.30 -4.00
CA VAL A 31 6.45 8.48 -4.86
C VAL A 31 7.76 9.20 -4.59
N TYR A 32 8.07 9.47 -3.32
CA TYR A 32 9.32 10.13 -2.92
C TYR A 32 10.55 9.33 -3.34
N LEU A 33 10.57 8.01 -3.10
CA LEU A 33 11.69 7.15 -3.49
C LEU A 33 11.90 7.09 -5.00
N THR A 34 10.81 7.11 -5.77
CA THR A 34 10.89 7.16 -7.24
C THR A 34 11.39 8.51 -7.74
N LEU A 35 10.84 9.61 -7.26
CA LEU A 35 11.19 10.96 -7.74
C LEU A 35 12.58 11.42 -7.26
N SER A 36 13.02 10.98 -6.09
CA SER A 36 14.37 11.26 -5.58
C SER A 36 15.47 10.47 -6.29
N GLY A 37 15.12 9.58 -7.22
CA GLY A 37 16.09 8.75 -7.93
C GLY A 37 16.82 7.79 -7.00
N HIS A 38 16.18 7.36 -5.90
CA HIS A 38 16.81 6.45 -4.95
C HIS A 38 17.24 5.17 -5.67
N ASN A 39 18.39 4.60 -5.26
CA ASN A 39 19.01 3.43 -5.90
C ASN A 39 18.04 2.25 -6.14
N MET A 40 17.04 2.10 -5.27
CA MET A 40 16.04 1.04 -5.39
C MET A 40 15.06 1.30 -6.54
N ALA A 41 14.56 2.54 -6.67
CA ALA A 41 13.66 2.92 -7.75
C ALA A 41 14.38 2.89 -9.12
N VAL A 42 15.65 3.31 -9.17
CA VAL A 42 16.46 3.24 -10.39
C VAL A 42 16.65 1.80 -10.85
N LYS A 43 17.00 0.88 -9.94
CA LYS A 43 17.14 -0.55 -10.26
C LYS A 43 15.85 -1.16 -10.80
N ILE A 44 14.71 -0.83 -10.18
CA ILE A 44 13.40 -1.29 -10.64
C ILE A 44 13.09 -0.74 -12.03
N ASN A 45 13.32 0.55 -12.27
CA ASN A 45 13.08 1.16 -13.56
C ASN A 45 13.97 0.54 -14.67
N LEU A 46 15.26 0.32 -14.40
CA LEU A 46 16.16 -0.32 -15.35
C LEU A 46 15.73 -1.76 -15.67
N TRP A 47 15.27 -2.50 -14.65
CA TRP A 47 14.70 -3.83 -14.87
C TRP A 47 13.42 -3.76 -15.71
N GLN A 48 12.53 -2.79 -15.45
CA GLN A 48 11.33 -2.56 -16.25
C GLN A 48 11.66 -2.24 -17.71
N GLY A 49 12.65 -1.39 -17.96
CA GLY A 49 13.09 -1.05 -19.31
C GLY A 49 13.61 -2.26 -20.09
N LYS A 50 14.40 -3.12 -19.42
CA LYS A 50 14.86 -4.40 -20.01
C LYS A 50 13.72 -5.35 -20.36
N VAL A 51 12.69 -5.42 -19.53
CA VAL A 51 11.51 -6.28 -19.78
C VAL A 51 10.65 -5.73 -20.90
N MET A 52 10.50 -4.41 -21.00
CA MET A 52 9.71 -3.75 -22.04
C MET A 52 10.46 -3.60 -23.37
N GLY A 53 11.76 -3.86 -23.40
CA GLY A 53 12.60 -3.63 -24.57
C GLY A 53 12.73 -2.14 -24.93
N ASP A 54 12.52 -1.26 -23.96
CA ASP A 54 12.53 0.19 -24.13
C ASP A 54 13.30 0.82 -22.97
N ASP A 55 14.30 1.65 -23.26
CA ASP A 55 15.14 2.31 -22.26
C ASP A 55 14.47 3.55 -21.64
N LYS A 56 13.14 3.67 -21.78
CA LYS A 56 12.36 4.75 -21.20
C LYS A 56 12.24 4.65 -19.68
N TYR A 57 12.12 5.82 -19.06
CA TYR A 57 11.85 5.95 -17.64
C TYR A 57 10.33 5.86 -17.39
N PHE A 58 9.91 4.88 -16.58
CA PHE A 58 8.53 4.58 -16.21
C PHE A 58 8.27 4.85 -14.71
N PRO A 59 8.20 6.12 -14.28
CA PRO A 59 8.08 6.47 -12.87
C PRO A 59 6.80 5.93 -12.24
N VAL A 60 5.68 6.03 -12.94
CA VAL A 60 4.39 5.56 -12.45
C VAL A 60 4.43 4.06 -12.18
N LEU A 61 4.99 3.29 -13.10
CA LEU A 61 5.10 1.84 -12.95
C LEU A 61 6.03 1.47 -11.79
N THR A 62 7.14 2.19 -11.62
CA THR A 62 8.06 2.00 -10.50
C THR A 62 7.39 2.28 -9.15
N ILE A 63 6.59 3.35 -9.05
CA ILE A 63 5.82 3.70 -7.84
C ILE A 63 4.86 2.57 -7.48
N PHE A 64 4.09 2.07 -8.46
CA PHE A 64 3.18 0.96 -8.21
C PHE A 64 3.92 -0.30 -7.79
N PHE A 65 5.06 -0.61 -8.42
CA PHE A 65 5.86 -1.78 -8.07
C PHE A 65 6.41 -1.72 -6.63
N LEU A 66 6.75 -0.52 -6.16
CA LEU A 66 7.19 -0.29 -4.78
C LEU A 66 6.04 -0.30 -3.77
N ALA A 67 4.89 0.27 -4.13
CA ALA A 67 3.75 0.42 -3.23
C ALA A 67 2.87 -0.84 -3.15
N LEU A 68 2.73 -1.62 -4.22
CA LEU A 68 1.83 -2.79 -4.24
C LEU A 68 2.19 -3.85 -3.20
N PRO A 69 3.46 -4.31 -3.07
CA PRO A 69 3.81 -5.35 -2.11
C PRO A 69 3.44 -5.01 -0.66
N PRO A 70 3.80 -3.83 -0.12
CA PRO A 70 3.41 -3.48 1.25
C PRO A 70 1.90 -3.20 1.38
N LEU A 71 1.23 -2.69 0.34
CA LEU A 71 -0.23 -2.50 0.36
C LEU A 71 -0.99 -3.84 0.39
N LEU A 72 -0.52 -4.85 -0.35
CA LEU A 72 -1.07 -6.20 -0.31
C LEU A 72 -0.85 -6.85 1.06
N LEU A 73 0.33 -6.68 1.65
CA LEU A 73 0.61 -7.16 3.00
C LEU A 73 -0.32 -6.49 4.02
N LEU A 74 -0.51 -5.16 3.91
CA LEU A 74 -1.41 -4.41 4.77
C LEU A 74 -2.86 -4.89 4.65
N LEU A 75 -3.31 -5.23 3.43
CA LEU A 75 -4.62 -5.81 3.18
C LEU A 75 -4.76 -7.19 3.86
N LEU A 76 -3.76 -8.07 3.74
CA LEU A 76 -3.78 -9.38 4.39
C LEU A 76 -3.88 -9.23 5.91
N VAL A 77 -3.07 -8.34 6.50
CA VAL A 77 -3.12 -8.03 7.94
C VAL A 77 -4.53 -7.56 8.34
N LYS A 78 -5.13 -6.65 7.58
CA LYS A 78 -6.49 -6.17 7.85
C LYS A 78 -7.51 -7.32 7.83
N VAL A 79 -7.42 -8.22 6.85
CA VAL A 79 -8.32 -9.38 6.75
C VAL A 79 -8.16 -10.31 7.96
N VAL A 80 -6.93 -10.57 8.39
CA VAL A 80 -6.66 -11.41 9.58
C VAL A 80 -7.23 -10.75 10.85
N VAL A 81 -6.98 -9.45 11.06
CA VAL A 81 -7.52 -8.71 12.21
C VAL A 81 -9.05 -8.76 12.24
N LEU A 82 -9.71 -8.50 11.10
CA LEU A 82 -11.17 -8.57 11.02
C LEU A 82 -11.73 -9.98 11.25
N LYS A 83 -10.99 -11.03 10.86
CA LYS A 83 -11.38 -12.43 11.16
C LYS A 83 -11.24 -12.74 12.64
N LEU A 84 -10.17 -12.26 13.29
CA LEU A 84 -9.95 -12.46 14.73
C LEU A 84 -10.97 -11.72 15.59
N GLN A 85 -11.40 -10.52 15.19
CA GLN A 85 -12.42 -9.76 15.93
C GLN A 85 -13.84 -10.33 15.82
N LYS A 86 -14.10 -11.19 14.83
CA LYS A 86 -15.40 -11.85 14.65
C LYS A 86 -15.54 -13.16 15.44
N LYS A 87 -14.45 -13.66 16.02
CA LYS A 87 -14.39 -14.92 16.75
C LYS A 87 -14.44 -14.66 18.25
#